data_AF-A0A1L6HYF0-F1
#
_entry.id   AF-A0A1L6HYF0-F1
#
_cell.length_a   1.000
_cell.length_b   1.000
_cell.length_c   1.000
_cell.angle_alpha   90.00
_cell.angle_beta   90.00
_cell.angle_gamma   90.00
#
_symmetry.space_group_name_H-M   'P 1'
#
loop_
_entity.id
_entity.type
_entity.pdbx_description
1 polymer ?
#
loop_
_entity_poly.entity_id
_entity_poly.type
_entity_poly.pdbx_seq_one_letter_code
_entity_poly.pdbx_strand_id
1 'polypeptide(L)'
;MPHRIFRLLTVVWVGSLLTIGYAVAPVLFASLDRITAGSVAAQLFRIEGVIGVVCGVLLLALCNVLIRRDEVVYKRLRWLVAGMLVCVLVGYFALQPFMNALRIAAQEAGTDVGHSAYAGRFGMLHGVSSLFYLIESVLALVLVWKLPIATASAASGTHVGSTAGRPKAAG
;
A
#
# COMPACT_ATOMS: atom_id res chain seq x y z
N MET A 1 -0.89 11.63 17.98
CA MET A 1 -0.56 11.85 16.55
C MET A 1 -0.04 10.62 15.80
N PRO A 2 0.88 9.76 16.30
CA PRO A 2 1.52 8.74 15.47
C PRO A 2 0.54 7.73 14.84
N HIS A 3 -0.53 7.34 15.54
CA HIS A 3 -1.58 6.47 14.98
C HIS A 3 -2.30 7.06 13.77
N ARG A 4 -2.54 8.39 13.76
CA ARG A 4 -3.23 9.07 12.66
C ARG A 4 -2.35 9.05 11.42
N ILE A 5 -1.06 9.34 11.57
CA ILE A 5 -0.08 9.29 10.49
C ILE A 5 0.07 7.86 9.98
N PHE A 6 0.17 6.87 10.87
CA PHE A 6 0.25 5.45 10.50
C PHE A 6 -0.92 5.02 9.63
N ARG A 7 -2.14 5.39 10.02
CA ARG A 7 -3.36 5.11 9.25
C ARG A 7 -3.37 5.82 7.90
N LEU A 8 -3.00 7.10 7.85
CA LEU A 8 -2.94 7.85 6.60
C LEU A 8 -1.96 7.22 5.61
N LEU A 9 -0.75 6.90 6.06
CA LEU A 9 0.25 6.21 5.22
C LEU A 9 -0.24 4.84 4.75
N THR A 10 -0.92 4.09 5.62
CA THR A 10 -1.52 2.80 5.25
C THR A 10 -2.58 2.98 4.17
N VAL A 11 -3.49 3.94 4.33
CA VAL A 11 -4.55 4.20 3.35
C VAL A 11 -3.97 4.64 2.00
N VAL A 12 -2.96 5.51 2.02
CA VAL A 12 -2.30 5.98 0.79
C VAL A 12 -1.68 4.80 0.04
N TRP A 13 -0.84 4.00 0.70
CA TRP A 13 -0.13 2.90 0.05
C TRP A 13 -1.07 1.77 -0.38
N VAL A 14 -1.94 1.30 0.53
CA VAL A 14 -2.86 0.20 0.21
C VAL A 14 -3.88 0.64 -0.85
N GLY A 15 -4.35 1.88 -0.78
CA GLY A 15 -5.27 2.44 -1.77
C GLY A 15 -4.63 2.52 -3.15
N SER A 16 -3.42 3.10 -3.25
CA SER A 16 -2.71 3.23 -4.54
C SER A 16 -2.38 1.87 -5.15
N LEU A 17 -1.87 0.93 -4.35
CA LEU A 17 -1.59 -0.45 -4.75
C LEU A 17 -2.83 -1.12 -5.37
N LEU A 18 -3.97 -1.07 -4.68
CA LEU A 18 -5.18 -1.73 -5.18
C LEU A 18 -5.73 -1.02 -6.44
N THR A 19 -5.76 0.31 -6.45
CA THR A 19 -6.24 1.08 -7.60
C THR A 19 -5.39 0.84 -8.83
N ILE A 20 -4.06 0.92 -8.72
CA ILE A 20 -3.17 0.80 -9.88
C ILE A 20 -3.21 -0.62 -10.45
N GLY A 21 -3.11 -1.64 -9.61
CA GLY A 21 -3.01 -3.04 -10.04
C GLY A 21 -4.32 -3.62 -10.56
N TYR A 22 -5.45 -3.29 -9.92
CA TYR A 22 -6.73 -3.96 -10.18
C TYR A 22 -7.76 -3.11 -10.92
N ALA A 23 -7.56 -1.79 -11.04
CA ALA A 23 -8.44 -0.93 -11.82
C ALA A 23 -7.69 -0.28 -12.99
N VAL A 24 -6.62 0.47 -12.71
CA VAL A 24 -5.94 1.27 -13.75
C VAL A 24 -5.26 0.38 -14.80
N ALA A 25 -4.48 -0.62 -14.39
CA ALA A 25 -3.80 -1.49 -15.34
C ALA A 25 -4.77 -2.23 -16.29
N PRO A 26 -5.85 -2.89 -15.82
CA PRO A 26 -6.85 -3.48 -16.70
C PRO A 26 -7.49 -2.48 -17.68
N VAL A 27 -7.83 -1.27 -17.22
CA VAL A 27 -8.39 -0.23 -18.08
C VAL A 27 -7.40 0.19 -19.16
N LEU A 28 -6.12 0.38 -18.82
CA LEU A 28 -5.10 0.72 -19.83
C LEU A 28 -4.97 -0.33 -20.93
N PHE A 29 -4.94 -1.62 -20.56
CA PHE A 29 -4.83 -2.71 -21.55
C PHE A 29 -6.13 -2.98 -22.32
N ALA A 30 -7.28 -2.52 -21.82
CA ALA A 30 -8.56 -2.59 -22.52
C ALA A 30 -8.79 -1.40 -23.46
N SER A 31 -8.22 -0.23 -23.15
CA SER A 31 -8.53 1.03 -23.85
C SER A 31 -7.42 1.53 -24.79
N LEU A 32 -6.20 1.02 -24.68
CA LEU A 32 -5.04 1.47 -25.47
C LEU A 32 -4.39 0.30 -26.22
N ASP A 33 -3.58 0.62 -27.24
CA ASP A 33 -2.71 -0.37 -27.85
C ASP A 33 -1.67 -0.91 -26.84
N ARG A 34 -1.17 -2.12 -27.06
CA ARG A 34 -0.30 -2.83 -26.09
C ARG A 34 1.01 -2.10 -25.79
N ILE A 35 1.58 -1.40 -26.78
CA ILE A 35 2.86 -0.70 -26.64
C ILE A 35 2.64 0.51 -25.73
N THR A 36 1.61 1.32 -26.02
CA THR A 36 1.25 2.49 -25.21
C THR A 36 0.80 2.07 -23.81
N ALA A 37 -0.11 1.10 -23.67
CA ALA A 37 -0.58 0.59 -22.39
C ALA A 37 0.57 0.12 -21.50
N GLY A 38 1.50 -0.68 -22.06
CA GLY A 38 2.67 -1.16 -21.33
C GLY A 38 3.61 -0.03 -20.88
N SER A 39 3.74 1.04 -21.67
CA SER A 39 4.55 2.21 -21.30
C SER A 39 3.97 3.01 -20.15
N VAL A 40 2.66 3.27 -20.18
CA VAL A 40 1.95 3.99 -19.10
C VAL A 40 1.91 3.13 -17.84
N ALA A 41 1.64 1.83 -17.97
CA ALA A 41 1.66 0.90 -16.84
C ALA A 41 3.04 0.88 -16.16
N ALA A 42 4.13 0.80 -16.92
CA ALA A 42 5.48 0.83 -16.35
C ALA A 42 5.77 2.14 -15.57
N GLN A 43 5.25 3.28 -16.03
CA GLN A 43 5.36 4.55 -15.31
C GLN A 43 4.54 4.56 -14.01
N LEU A 44 3.30 4.04 -14.04
CA LEU A 44 2.46 3.95 -12.84
C LEU A 44 3.06 3.02 -11.79
N PHE A 45 3.56 1.85 -12.21
CA PHE A 45 4.23 0.92 -11.28
C PHE A 45 5.55 1.49 -10.72
N ARG A 46 6.23 2.38 -11.45
CA ARG A 46 7.37 3.14 -10.90
C ARG A 46 6.94 4.07 -9.78
N ILE A 47 5.86 4.83 -10.01
CA ILE A 47 5.32 5.75 -9.01
C ILE A 47 4.88 4.94 -7.79
N GLU A 48 4.15 3.85 -7.99
CA GLU A 48 3.72 2.95 -6.93
C GLU A 48 4.90 2.36 -6.16
N GLY A 49 5.95 1.90 -6.85
CA GLY A 49 7.15 1.38 -6.21
C GLY A 49 7.83 2.41 -5.28
N VAL A 50 7.87 3.69 -5.70
CA VAL A 50 8.40 4.77 -4.86
C VAL A 50 7.47 5.06 -3.68
N ILE A 51 6.15 5.14 -3.91
CA ILE A 51 5.16 5.32 -2.84
C ILE A 51 5.30 4.20 -1.80
N GLY A 52 5.37 2.94 -2.25
CA GLY A 52 5.51 1.78 -1.38
C GLY A 52 6.79 1.78 -0.56
N VAL A 53 7.92 2.18 -1.14
CA VAL A 53 9.18 2.31 -0.38
C VAL A 53 9.08 3.43 0.66
N VAL A 54 8.60 4.61 0.28
CA VAL A 54 8.47 5.76 1.19
C VAL A 54 7.50 5.44 2.33
N CYS A 55 6.31 4.95 2.02
CA CYS A 55 5.31 4.54 3.00
C CYS A 55 5.83 3.40 3.88
N GLY A 56 6.46 2.38 3.30
CA GLY A 56 7.02 1.24 4.02
C GLY A 56 8.07 1.64 5.04
N VAL A 57 9.05 2.48 4.65
CA VAL A 57 10.10 2.96 5.58
C VAL A 57 9.50 3.79 6.71
N LEU A 58 8.58 4.72 6.39
CA LEU A 58 7.92 5.55 7.40
C LEU A 58 7.05 4.73 8.35
N LEU A 59 6.31 3.74 7.85
CA LEU A 59 5.50 2.83 8.67
C LEU A 59 6.37 1.96 9.58
N LEU A 60 7.51 1.46 9.10
CA LEU A 60 8.46 0.71 9.94
C LEU A 60 9.05 1.59 11.05
N ALA A 61 9.41 2.83 10.74
CA ALA A 61 9.87 3.79 11.74
C ALA A 61 8.79 4.06 12.80
N LEU A 62 7.53 4.28 12.38
CA LEU A 62 6.41 4.48 13.29
C LEU A 62 6.12 3.22 14.14
N CYS A 63 6.18 2.03 13.56
CA CYS A 63 6.08 0.78 14.31
C CYS A 63 7.12 0.72 15.43
N ASN A 64 8.38 1.05 15.14
CA ASN A 64 9.44 1.06 16.16
C ASN A 64 9.16 2.08 17.27
N VAL A 65 8.65 3.27 16.93
CA VAL A 65 8.26 4.29 17.94
C VAL A 65 7.12 3.79 18.83
N LEU A 66 6.09 3.15 18.26
CA LEU A 66 4.92 2.67 18.99
C LEU A 66 5.23 1.44 19.84
N ILE A 67 6.11 0.55 19.36
CA ILE A 67 6.60 -0.59 20.14
C ILE A 67 7.37 -0.13 21.39
N ARG A 68 8.15 0.96 21.29
CA ARG A 68 8.85 1.58 22.44
C ARG A 68 7.91 2.24 23.46
N ARG A 69 6.62 2.37 23.13
CA ARG A 69 5.54 2.86 24.03
C ARG A 69 4.67 1.72 24.57
N ASP A 70 5.20 0.49 24.55
CA ASP A 70 4.53 -0.73 25.00
C ASP A 70 3.29 -1.16 24.20
N GLU A 71 3.11 -0.66 22.98
CA GLU A 71 2.00 -1.07 22.12
C GLU A 71 2.33 -2.35 21.33
N VAL A 72 2.16 -3.50 21.98
CA VAL A 72 2.57 -4.83 21.49
C VAL A 72 1.94 -5.20 20.13
N VAL A 73 0.75 -4.67 19.80
CA VAL A 73 0.08 -4.91 18.51
C VAL A 73 0.96 -4.52 17.32
N TYR A 74 1.75 -3.44 17.46
CA TYR A 74 2.61 -2.95 16.38
C TYR A 74 3.82 -3.85 16.11
N LYS A 75 4.17 -4.79 17.01
CA LYS A 75 5.19 -5.81 16.73
C LYS A 75 4.77 -6.73 15.58
N ARG A 76 3.49 -7.11 15.52
CA ARG A 76 2.93 -7.93 14.44
C ARG A 76 2.77 -7.12 13.15
N LEU A 77 2.26 -5.89 13.25
CA LEU A 77 2.11 -4.99 12.11
C LEU A 77 3.46 -4.69 11.43
N ARG A 78 4.54 -4.56 12.22
CA ARG A 78 5.90 -4.36 11.69
C ARG A 78 6.32 -5.46 10.71
N TRP A 79 6.02 -6.72 11.01
CA TRP A 79 6.38 -7.84 10.14
C TRP A 79 5.54 -7.88 8.86
N LEU A 80 4.26 -7.48 8.93
CA LEU A 80 3.42 -7.30 7.74
C LEU A 80 3.98 -6.20 6.83
N VAL A 81 4.26 -5.02 7.39
CA VAL A 81 4.85 -3.89 6.66
C VAL A 81 6.21 -4.26 6.06
N ALA A 82 7.05 -4.99 6.80
CA ALA A 82 8.32 -5.47 6.29
C ALA A 82 8.14 -6.45 5.12
N GLY A 83 7.20 -7.39 5.22
CA GLY A 83 6.86 -8.31 4.13
C GLY A 83 6.38 -7.58 2.87
N MET A 84 5.49 -6.58 3.04
CA MET A 84 5.04 -5.74 1.94
C MET A 84 6.20 -4.97 1.29
N LEU A 85 7.08 -4.36 2.09
CA LEU A 85 8.24 -3.63 1.58
C LEU A 85 9.18 -4.55 0.79
N VAL A 86 9.42 -5.78 1.27
CA VAL A 86 10.20 -6.78 0.53
C VAL A 86 9.53 -7.13 -0.81
N CYS A 87 8.20 -7.25 -0.84
CA CYS A 87 7.47 -7.49 -2.09
C CYS A 87 7.68 -6.34 -3.09
N VAL A 88 7.63 -5.07 -2.66
CA VAL A 88 7.92 -3.91 -3.51
C VAL A 88 9.35 -3.97 -4.05
N LEU A 89 10.33 -4.22 -3.17
CA LEU A 89 11.75 -4.25 -3.54
C LEU A 89 12.05 -5.36 -4.56
N VAL A 90 11.48 -6.55 -4.37
CA VAL A 90 11.70 -7.66 -5.30
C VAL A 90 10.84 -7.48 -6.57
N GLY A 91 9.54 -7.25 -6.40
CA GLY A 91 8.56 -7.15 -7.49
C GLY A 91 8.87 -6.01 -8.44
N TYR A 92 9.18 -4.82 -7.92
CA TYR A 92 9.51 -3.67 -8.76
C TYR A 92 11.03 -3.55 -8.99
N PHE A 93 11.82 -3.32 -7.94
CA PHE A 93 13.23 -2.93 -8.14
C PHE A 93 14.13 -4.06 -8.68
N ALA A 94 13.84 -5.32 -8.35
CA ALA A 94 14.60 -6.45 -8.88
C ALA A 94 14.07 -6.94 -10.24
N LEU A 95 12.75 -7.10 -10.41
CA LEU A 95 12.19 -7.72 -11.63
C LEU A 95 11.88 -6.73 -12.76
N GLN A 96 11.43 -5.51 -12.45
CA GLN A 96 11.03 -4.53 -13.47
C GLN A 96 12.15 -4.17 -14.47
N PRO A 97 13.43 -4.01 -14.07
CA PRO A 97 14.49 -3.68 -15.02
C PRO A 97 14.64 -4.73 -16.13
N PHE A 98 14.51 -6.02 -15.78
CA PHE A 98 14.59 -7.11 -16.76
C PHE A 98 13.40 -7.12 -17.71
N MET A 99 12.17 -6.93 -17.20
CA MET A 99 10.98 -6.82 -18.04
C MET A 99 11.08 -5.63 -19.00
N ASN A 100 11.58 -4.49 -18.51
CA ASN A 100 11.73 -3.29 -19.33
C ASN A 100 12.79 -3.46 -20.43
N ALA A 101 13.89 -4.15 -20.13
CA ALA A 101 14.91 -4.46 -21.14
C ALA A 101 14.34 -5.30 -22.30
N LEU A 102 13.54 -6.33 -21.99
CA LEU A 102 12.88 -7.15 -23.03
C LEU A 102 11.85 -6.35 -23.84
N ARG A 103 11.12 -5.45 -23.17
CA ARG A 103 10.15 -4.57 -23.83
C ARG A 103 10.82 -3.61 -24.81
N ILE A 104 11.92 -2.98 -24.40
CA ILE A 104 12.69 -2.06 -25.26
C ILE A 104 13.25 -2.83 -26.46
N ALA A 105 13.86 -4.00 -26.23
CA ALA A 105 14.40 -4.82 -27.32
C ALA A 105 13.32 -5.25 -28.35
N ALA A 106 12.09 -5.54 -27.90
CA ALA A 106 10.98 -5.82 -28.80
C ALA A 106 10.55 -4.56 -29.59
N GLN A 107 10.46 -3.41 -28.92
CA GLN A 107 10.09 -2.14 -29.55
C GLN A 107 11.10 -1.69 -30.61
N GLU A 108 12.40 -1.87 -30.36
CA GLU A 108 13.47 -1.59 -31.32
C GLU A 108 13.37 -2.48 -32.57
N ALA A 109 12.85 -3.70 -32.42
CA ALA A 109 12.54 -4.60 -33.53
C ALA A 109 11.20 -4.27 -34.23
N GLY A 110 10.52 -3.18 -33.85
CA GLY A 110 9.27 -2.73 -34.46
C GLY A 110 8.04 -3.55 -34.09
N THR A 111 8.09 -4.33 -33.00
CA THR A 111 6.97 -5.18 -32.55
C THR A 111 6.72 -5.03 -31.05
N ASP A 112 5.60 -5.55 -30.56
CA ASP A 112 5.37 -5.65 -29.12
C ASP A 112 6.01 -6.91 -28.53
N VAL A 113 6.21 -6.89 -27.21
CA VAL A 113 6.89 -7.99 -26.53
C VAL A 113 6.15 -9.33 -26.67
N GLY A 114 4.82 -9.31 -26.83
CA GLY A 114 3.99 -10.50 -26.93
C GLY A 114 4.11 -11.23 -28.26
N HIS A 115 4.47 -10.53 -29.34
CA HIS A 115 4.72 -11.12 -30.67
C HIS A 115 6.21 -11.26 -31.00
N SER A 116 7.09 -10.87 -30.06
CA SER A 116 8.54 -11.00 -30.21
C SER A 116 9.06 -12.36 -29.72
N ALA A 117 10.31 -12.68 -30.06
CA ALA A 117 11.03 -13.83 -29.50
C ALA A 117 11.17 -13.77 -27.95
N TYR A 118 10.92 -12.61 -27.33
CA TYR A 118 11.03 -12.40 -25.89
C TYR A 118 9.75 -12.71 -25.11
N ALA A 119 8.64 -13.03 -25.80
CA ALA A 119 7.32 -13.21 -25.21
C ALA A 119 7.31 -14.20 -24.03
N GLY A 120 7.96 -15.36 -24.18
CA GLY A 120 8.02 -16.38 -23.11
C GLY A 120 8.76 -15.91 -21.86
N ARG A 121 9.93 -15.28 -22.03
CA ARG A 121 10.73 -14.76 -20.90
C ARG A 121 10.04 -13.59 -20.22
N PHE A 122 9.42 -12.71 -21.01
CA PHE A 122 8.61 -11.61 -20.49
C PHE A 122 7.41 -12.15 -19.70
N GLY A 123 6.67 -13.12 -20.24
CA GLY A 123 5.53 -13.75 -19.56
C GLY A 123 5.91 -14.40 -18.23
N MET A 124 7.07 -15.08 -18.16
CA MET A 124 7.59 -15.64 -16.91
C MET A 124 7.91 -14.55 -15.88
N LEU A 125 8.67 -13.52 -16.27
CA LEU A 125 9.01 -12.41 -15.37
C LEU A 125 7.76 -11.65 -14.90
N HIS A 126 6.82 -11.42 -15.81
CA HIS A 126 5.54 -10.78 -15.50
C HIS A 126 4.72 -11.63 -14.53
N GLY A 127 4.66 -12.96 -14.72
CA GLY A 127 3.99 -13.87 -13.80
C GLY A 127 4.58 -13.85 -12.40
N VAL A 128 5.92 -13.87 -12.28
CA VAL A 128 6.61 -13.77 -10.98
C VAL A 128 6.35 -12.41 -10.32
N SER A 129 6.43 -11.32 -11.08
CA SER A 129 6.12 -9.97 -10.57
C SER A 129 4.67 -9.87 -10.10
N SER A 130 3.72 -10.44 -10.85
CA SER A 130 2.30 -10.46 -10.49
C SER A 130 2.05 -11.28 -9.21
N LEU A 131 2.81 -12.34 -8.97
CA LEU A 131 2.74 -13.09 -7.71
C LEU A 131 3.19 -12.24 -6.52
N PHE A 132 4.31 -11.52 -6.63
CA PHE A 132 4.75 -10.58 -5.58
C PHE A 132 3.70 -9.50 -5.33
N TYR A 133 3.11 -8.94 -6.40
CA TYR A 133 2.06 -7.94 -6.30
C TYR A 133 0.80 -8.49 -5.61
N LEU A 134 0.41 -9.72 -5.92
CA LEU A 134 -0.72 -10.39 -5.29
C LEU A 134 -0.48 -10.64 -3.79
N ILE A 135 0.70 -11.17 -3.45
CA ILE A 135 1.08 -11.39 -2.05
C ILE A 135 1.09 -10.06 -1.29
N GLU A 136 1.68 -9.01 -1.86
CA GLU A 136 1.67 -7.67 -1.29
C GLU A 136 0.23 -7.17 -1.05
N SER A 137 -0.65 -7.35 -2.04
CA SER A 137 -2.06 -6.95 -1.94
C SER A 137 -2.80 -7.69 -0.83
N VAL A 138 -2.54 -8.99 -0.66
CA VAL A 138 -3.09 -9.76 0.46
C VAL A 138 -2.56 -9.26 1.80
N LEU A 139 -1.25 -9.02 1.91
CA LEU A 139 -0.63 -8.47 3.12
C LEU A 139 -1.18 -7.08 3.45
N ALA A 140 -1.40 -6.23 2.45
CA ALA A 140 -2.01 -4.92 2.55
C ALA A 140 -3.44 -4.99 3.12
N LEU A 141 -4.27 -5.88 2.59
CA LEU A 141 -5.63 -6.11 3.10
C LEU A 141 -5.61 -6.62 4.55
N VAL A 142 -4.70 -7.54 4.87
CA VAL A 142 -4.50 -8.03 6.25
C VAL A 142 -4.03 -6.90 7.17
N LEU A 143 -3.14 -6.02 6.70
CA LEU A 143 -2.67 -4.86 7.46
C LEU A 143 -3.84 -3.93 7.81
N VAL A 144 -4.67 -3.58 6.82
CA VAL A 144 -5.87 -2.76 7.03
C VAL A 144 -6.83 -3.43 8.01
N TRP A 145 -7.07 -4.73 7.87
CA TRP A 145 -7.95 -5.49 8.77
C TRP A 145 -7.45 -5.52 10.22
N LYS A 146 -6.13 -5.51 10.43
CA LYS A 146 -5.50 -5.56 11.74
C LYS A 146 -5.25 -4.17 12.35
N LEU A 147 -5.56 -3.07 11.65
CA LEU A 147 -5.42 -1.73 12.19
C LEU A 147 -6.36 -1.53 13.39
N PRO A 148 -5.87 -1.01 14.53
CA PRO A 148 -6.73 -0.66 15.66
C PRO A 148 -7.72 0.43 15.25
N ILE A 149 -9.01 0.16 15.45
CA ILE A 149 -10.06 1.18 15.33
C ILE A 149 -9.91 2.11 16.53
N ALA A 150 -9.68 3.40 16.28
CA ALA A 150 -9.79 4.39 17.33
C ALA A 150 -11.26 4.45 17.74
N THR A 151 -11.62 3.81 18.86
CA THR A 151 -12.94 4.00 19.46
C THR A 151 -13.04 5.47 19.85
N ALA A 152 -14.04 6.15 19.31
CA ALA A 152 -14.34 7.54 19.65
C ALA A 152 -14.92 7.60 21.09
N SER A 153 -14.14 7.26 22.10
CA SER A 153 -14.46 7.55 23.51
C SER A 153 -13.78 8.84 23.92
N ALA A 154 -14.27 9.98 23.39
CA ALA A 154 -13.91 11.31 23.89
C ALA A 154 -14.88 12.40 23.39
N ALA A 155 -16.17 12.09 23.20
CA ALA A 155 -17.17 13.08 22.84
C ALA A 155 -18.48 12.84 23.60
N SER A 156 -18.44 12.94 24.93
CA SER A 156 -19.57 13.30 25.82
C SER A 156 -19.09 13.21 27.26
N GLY A 157 -18.33 14.21 27.69
CA GLY A 157 -17.74 14.24 29.03
C GLY A 157 -17.50 15.65 29.54
N THR A 158 -18.49 16.54 29.38
CA THR A 158 -18.54 17.83 30.10
C THR A 158 -19.97 18.40 30.05
N HIS A 159 -20.80 18.04 31.03
CA HIS A 159 -21.73 18.96 31.69
C HIS A 159 -22.17 18.36 33.04
N VAL A 160 -21.30 18.50 34.03
CA VAL A 160 -21.62 18.55 35.47
C VAL A 160 -21.09 19.91 35.89
N GLY A 161 -21.75 20.81 36.62
CA GLY A 161 -23.06 20.89 37.27
C GLY A 161 -23.07 22.27 37.96
N SER A 162 -24.25 22.84 38.21
CA SER A 162 -24.36 24.01 39.10
C SER A 162 -25.42 23.72 40.16
N THR A 163 -24.94 23.58 41.39
CA THR A 163 -25.67 23.36 42.63
C THR A 163 -26.29 24.64 43.18
N ALA A 164 -27.53 24.56 43.67
CA ALA A 164 -28.04 25.33 44.82
C ALA A 164 -29.30 24.59 45.30
N GLY A 165 -29.40 24.02 46.49
CA GLY A 165 -29.18 24.68 47.78
C GLY A 165 -30.56 24.88 48.42
N ARG A 166 -31.10 23.82 49.04
CA ARG A 166 -32.40 23.77 49.71
C ARG A 166 -32.23 24.14 51.19
N PRO A 167 -32.96 25.12 51.76
CA PRO A 167 -32.99 25.32 53.21
C PRO A 167 -34.07 24.47 53.90
N LYS A 168 -33.75 24.03 55.12
CA LYS A 168 -34.56 23.28 56.09
C LYS A 168 -35.71 24.12 56.67
N ALA A 169 -36.77 23.43 57.07
CA ALA A 169 -37.95 23.93 57.79
C ALA A 169 -37.70 24.17 59.28
N ALA A 170 -38.46 25.10 59.89
CA ALA A 170 -39.06 25.03 61.24
C ALA A 170 -39.74 26.38 61.60
N GLY A 171 -40.96 26.34 62.16
CA GLY A 171 -41.64 27.47 62.81
C GLY A 171 -42.98 27.84 62.20
#